data_AF-A0A9E1SRX0-F1
#
_entry.id   AF-A0A9E1SRX0-F1
#
_cell.length_a   1.000
_cell.length_b   1.000
_cell.length_c   1.000
_cell.angle_alpha   90.00
_cell.angle_beta   90.00
_cell.angle_gamma   90.00
#
_symmetry.space_group_name_H-M   'P 1'
#
loop_
_entity.id
_entity.type
_entity.pdbx_description
1 polymer ?
#
loop_
_entity_poly.entity_id
_entity_poly.type
_entity_poly.pdbx_seq_one_letter_code
_entity_poly.pdbx_strand_id
1 'polypeptide(L)' 'IVLDERSPLLVGTPDNSIIDRFIFSGNQNPIKHVMVAGDWLIRDYKHADEQQILADFSGVMMALKKLLD' A
#
# COMPACT_ATOMS: atom_id res chain seq x y z
N ILE A 1 4.52 -2.79 10.42
CA ILE A 1 3.42 -2.11 9.69
C ILE A 1 2.47 -1.49 10.70
N VAL A 2 1.66 -0.52 10.28
CA VAL A 2 0.53 0.04 11.06
C VAL A 2 -0.72 -0.01 10.20
N LEU A 3 -1.80 -0.58 10.72
CA LEU A 3 -3.11 -0.61 10.07
C LEU A 3 -3.87 0.70 10.35
N ASP A 4 -4.68 1.17 9.40
CA ASP A 4 -5.56 2.31 9.61
C ASP A 4 -6.80 1.89 10.39
N GLU A 5 -6.86 2.32 11.64
CA GLU A 5 -8.02 2.14 12.52
C GLU A 5 -9.31 2.77 11.94
N ARG A 6 -9.18 3.75 11.04
CA ARG A 6 -10.31 4.41 10.39
C ARG A 6 -10.70 3.75 9.06
N SER A 7 -9.99 2.70 8.66
CA SER A 7 -10.35 1.95 7.46
C SER A 7 -11.76 1.38 7.60
N PRO A 8 -12.67 1.58 6.63
CA PRO A 8 -14.01 0.98 6.66
C PRO A 8 -14.00 -0.55 6.78
N LEU A 9 -12.88 -1.20 6.47
CA LEU A 9 -12.72 -2.64 6.62
C LEU A 9 -12.48 -3.08 8.07
N LEU A 10 -11.88 -2.22 8.88
CA LEU A 10 -11.41 -2.53 10.23
C LEU A 10 -12.25 -1.87 11.33
N VAL A 11 -12.92 -0.75 11.04
CA VAL A 11 -13.78 -0.05 12.00
C VAL A 11 -14.79 -1.02 12.63
N GLY A 12 -14.83 -1.05 13.96
CA GLY A 12 -15.73 -1.90 14.74
C GLY A 12 -15.31 -3.38 14.85
N THR A 13 -14.16 -3.76 14.27
CA THR A 13 -13.62 -5.11 14.43
C THR A 13 -13.02 -5.26 15.82
N PRO A 14 -13.40 -6.28 16.61
CA PRO A 14 -12.74 -6.59 17.87
C PRO A 14 -11.24 -6.89 17.68
N ASP A 15 -10.41 -6.48 18.64
CA ASP A 15 -8.95 -6.63 18.57
C ASP A 15 -8.51 -8.10 18.34
N ASN A 16 -9.23 -9.07 18.91
CA ASN A 16 -8.94 -10.49 18.74
C ASN A 16 -9.27 -11.04 17.35
N SER A 17 -10.00 -10.29 16.52
CA SER A 17 -10.38 -10.66 15.15
C SER A 17 -9.77 -9.74 14.10
N ILE A 18 -8.94 -8.76 14.50
CA ILE A 18 -8.39 -7.75 13.58
C ILE A 18 -7.50 -8.36 12.51
N ILE A 19 -6.75 -9.41 12.85
CA ILE A 19 -5.85 -10.11 11.93
C ILE A 19 -6.66 -10.90 10.89
N ASP A 20 -7.69 -11.63 11.33
CA ASP A 20 -8.57 -12.37 10.42
C ASP A 20 -9.24 -11.42 9.42
N ARG A 21 -9.75 -10.29 9.93
CA ARG A 21 -10.35 -9.26 9.09
C ARG A 21 -9.34 -8.67 8.09
N PHE A 22 -8.13 -8.35 8.55
CA PHE A 22 -7.06 -7.83 7.70
C PHE A 22 -6.69 -8.78 6.56
N ILE A 23 -6.55 -10.08 6.84
CA ILE A 23 -6.09 -11.07 5.86
C ILE A 23 -7.22 -11.50 4.91
N PHE A 24 -8.45 -11.68 5.41
CA PHE A 24 -9.50 -12.35 4.66
C PHE A 24 -10.61 -11.43 4.09
N SER A 25 -10.60 -10.13 4.36
CA SER A 25 -11.66 -9.19 3.91
C SER A 25 -11.21 -8.20 2.82
N GLY A 26 -10.22 -8.61 2.01
CA GLY A 26 -9.31 -7.79 1.21
C GLY A 26 -9.86 -7.01 0.00
N ASN A 27 -10.71 -6.01 0.24
CA ASN A 27 -11.17 -5.10 -0.84
C ASN A 27 -10.32 -3.83 -1.00
N GLN A 28 -9.63 -3.39 0.06
CA GLN A 28 -8.74 -2.22 0.07
C GLN A 28 -7.60 -2.47 1.06
N ASN A 29 -6.41 -1.95 0.77
CA ASN A 29 -5.25 -2.12 1.64
C ASN A 29 -5.38 -1.23 2.89
N PRO A 30 -5.51 -1.78 4.11
CA PRO A 30 -5.59 -0.98 5.32
C PRO A 30 -4.21 -0.61 5.90
N ILE A 31 -3.09 -0.94 5.24
CA ILE A 31 -1.74 -0.62 5.74
C ILE A 31 -1.44 0.86 5.52
N LYS A 32 -1.49 1.65 6.59
CA LYS A 32 -1.26 3.10 6.58
C LYS A 32 0.22 3.48 6.65
N HIS A 33 1.00 2.74 7.43
CA HIS A 33 2.42 3.02 7.63
C HIS A 33 3.27 1.74 7.56
N VAL A 34 4.49 1.87 7.04
CA VAL A 34 5.48 0.80 6.98
C VAL A 34 6.82 1.34 7.44
N MET A 35 7.42 0.65 8.41
CA MET A 35 8.78 0.89 8.87
C MET A 35 9.65 -0.30 8.48
N VAL A 36 10.85 -0.03 7.99
CA VAL A 36 11.88 -1.01 7.66
C VAL A 36 13.20 -0.52 8.23
N ALA A 37 13.93 -1.35 8.97
CA ALA A 37 15.21 -1.00 9.59
C ALA A 37 15.21 0.25 10.49
N GLY A 38 14.05 0.62 11.06
CA GLY A 38 13.89 1.84 11.87
C GLY A 38 13.40 3.06 11.09
N ASP A 39 13.41 3.00 9.76
CA ASP A 39 13.00 4.10 8.90
C ASP A 39 11.56 3.93 8.42
N TRP A 40 10.79 5.02 8.45
CA TRP A 40 9.43 5.05 7.92
C TRP A 40 9.45 5.20 6.40
N LEU A 41 9.38 4.09 5.67
CA LEU A 41 9.34 4.08 4.20
C LEU A 41 7.96 4.46 3.64
N ILE A 42 6.88 4.14 4.37
CA ILE A 42 5.51 4.55 4.02
C ILE A 42 4.89 5.29 5.19
N ARG A 43 4.40 6.51 4.95
CA ARG A 43 3.67 7.35 5.89
C ARG A 43 2.39 7.83 5.23
N ASP A 44 1.29 7.77 5.98
CA ASP A 44 -0.06 8.12 5.51
C ASP A 44 -0.36 7.61 4.09
N TYR A 45 -0.12 6.31 3.86
CA TYR A 45 -0.30 5.62 2.56
C TYR A 45 0.66 6.03 1.43
N LYS A 46 1.66 6.87 1.72
CA LYS A 46 2.57 7.44 0.72
C LYS A 46 4.00 6.98 0.94
N HIS A 47 4.62 6.52 -0.15
CA HIS A 47 6.06 6.36 -0.21
C HIS A 47 6.67 7.67 -0.73
N ALA A 48 7.81 8.11 -0.17
CA ALA A 48 8.42 9.39 -0.54
C ALA A 48 8.69 9.50 -2.05
N ASP A 49 9.20 8.41 -2.65
CA ASP A 49 9.56 8.37 -4.07
C ASP A 49 8.44 7.86 -5.01
N GLU A 50 7.19 7.73 -4.55
CA GLU A 50 6.13 7.06 -5.33
C GLU A 50 5.89 7.67 -6.71
N GLN A 51 6.04 8.99 -6.83
CA GLN A 51 5.83 9.70 -8.08
C GLN A 51 6.96 9.42 -9.08
N GLN A 52 8.20 9.42 -8.60
CA GLN A 52 9.38 9.14 -9.41
C GLN A 52 9.34 7.68 -9.91
N ILE A 53 9.06 6.73 -8.99
CA ILE A 53 8.92 5.31 -9.32
C ILE A 53 7.85 5.11 -10.40
N LEU A 54 6.69 5.76 -10.24
CA LEU A 54 5.60 5.66 -11.22
C LEU A 54 5.99 6.23 -12.59
N ALA A 55 6.68 7.39 -12.62
CA ALA A 55 7.13 8.01 -13.85
C ALA A 55 8.12 7.12 -14.61
N ASP A 56 9.13 6.60 -13.90
CA ASP A 56 10.16 5.73 -14.48
C ASP A 56 9.56 4.42 -15.01
N PHE A 57 8.74 3.77 -14.18
CA PHE A 57 8.04 2.54 -14.58
C PHE A 57 7.18 2.77 -15.82
N SER A 58 6.36 3.82 -15.80
CA SER A 58 5.45 4.13 -16.92
C SER A 58 6.21 4.45 -18.20
N GLY A 59 7.33 5.19 -18.11
CA GLY A 59 8.20 5.48 -19.24
C GLY A 59 8.76 4.23 -19.91
N VAL A 60 9.25 3.28 -19.11
CA VAL A 60 9.74 1.98 -19.61
C VAL A 60 8.60 1.18 -20.25
N MET A 61 7.44 1.10 -19.61
CA MET A 61 6.29 0.38 -20.15
C MET A 61 5.81 0.95 -21.50
N MET A 62 5.83 2.28 -21.67
CA MET A 62 5.52 2.91 -22.95
C MET A 62 6.56 2.59 -24.02
N ALA A 63 7.84 2.53 -23.67
CA ALA A 63 8.89 2.14 -24.61
C ALA A 63 8.73 0.68 -25.05
N LEU A 64 8.44 -0.23 -24.11
CA LEU A 64 8.19 -1.65 -24.41
C LEU A 64 6.96 -1.82 -25.30
N LYS A 65 5.87 -1.10 -25.03
CA LYS A 65 4.66 -1.14 -25.86
C LYS A 65 4.98 -0.83 -27.33
N LYS A 66 5.76 0.23 -27.59
CA LYS A 66 6.15 0.63 -28.96
C LYS A 66 6.98 -0.43 -29.72
N LEU A 67 7.62 -1.35 -29.01
CA LEU A 67 8.37 -2.45 -29.62
C LEU A 67 7.49 -3.67 -29.94
N LEU A 68 6.31 -3.75 -29.33
CA LEU A 68 5.32 -4.81 -29.56
C LEU A 68 4.30 -4.43 -30.64
N ASP A 69 4.15 -3.13 -30.91
CA ASP A 69 3.37 -2.56 -32.02
C ASP A 69 4.15 -2.66 -33.35
#